data_AF-A0A6P3Y8E8-F1
#
_entry.id   AF-A0A6P3Y8E8-F1
#
_cell.length_a   1.000
_cell.length_b   1.000
_cell.length_c   1.000
_cell.angle_alpha   90.00
_cell.angle_beta   90.00
_cell.angle_gamma   90.00
#
_symmetry.space_group_name_H-M   'P 1'
#
loop_
_entity.id
_entity.type
_entity.pdbx_description
1 polymer ?
#
loop_
_entity_poly.entity_id
_entity_poly.type
_entity_poly.pdbx_seq_one_letter_code
_entity_poly.pdbx_strand_id
1 'polypeptide(L)'
;MTCHLVPIILDIVSPLNVSRSEDLHLLVEYFVDQSKYCYVLILHLTISICLGMTTVISIGVTLYGYALHACALFKVANYRMEITMGKDVLRIPNQEREHVIHGRLVCAVDVHRRALLFV
;
A
#
# COMPACT_ATOMS: atom_id res chain seq x y z
N MET A 1 -36.47 5.89 -18.55
CA MET A 1 -35.38 6.72 -19.08
C MET A 1 -34.20 6.56 -18.13
N THR A 2 -33.40 5.53 -18.39
CA THR A 2 -32.22 5.13 -17.62
C THR A 2 -31.09 6.13 -17.90
N CYS A 3 -30.32 6.50 -16.86
CA CYS A 3 -29.24 7.48 -17.00
C CYS A 3 -27.94 6.79 -17.42
N HIS A 4 -27.56 6.91 -18.70
CA HIS A 4 -26.43 6.20 -19.31
C HIS A 4 -25.06 6.93 -19.20
N LEU A 5 -24.81 7.74 -18.17
CA LEU A 5 -23.54 8.48 -18.06
C LEU A 5 -22.33 7.60 -17.69
N VAL A 6 -22.56 6.51 -16.96
CA VAL A 6 -21.48 5.60 -16.52
C VAL A 6 -20.77 4.91 -17.70
N PRO A 7 -21.46 4.28 -18.69
CA PRO A 7 -20.80 3.69 -19.85
C PRO A 7 -20.03 4.74 -20.68
N ILE A 8 -20.50 5.99 -20.75
CA ILE A 8 -19.82 7.08 -21.48
C ILE A 8 -18.45 7.40 -20.85
N ILE A 9 -18.38 7.55 -19.52
CA ILE A 9 -17.10 7.83 -18.84
C ILE A 9 -16.14 6.64 -19.01
N LEU A 10 -16.66 5.43 -18.91
CA LEU A 10 -15.89 4.20 -19.07
C LEU A 10 -15.37 4.03 -20.51
N ASP A 11 -16.09 4.50 -21.53
CA ASP A 11 -15.60 4.51 -22.93
C ASP A 11 -14.45 5.49 -23.13
N ILE A 12 -14.44 6.61 -22.41
CA ILE A 12 -13.35 7.59 -22.47
C ILE A 12 -12.09 7.06 -21.78
N VAL A 13 -12.25 6.47 -20.59
CA VAL A 13 -11.11 6.02 -19.76
C VAL A 13 -10.57 4.65 -20.18
N SER A 14 -11.44 3.75 -20.63
CA SER A 14 -11.11 2.38 -21.02
C SER A 14 -12.01 1.91 -22.17
N PRO A 15 -11.69 2.29 -23.42
CA PRO A 15 -12.50 1.94 -24.58
C PRO A 15 -12.45 0.44 -24.87
N LEU A 16 -13.60 -0.16 -25.15
CA LEU A 16 -13.72 -1.54 -25.65
C LEU A 16 -14.00 -1.51 -27.16
N ASN A 17 -13.43 -2.45 -27.91
CA ASN A 17 -13.70 -2.60 -29.35
C ASN A 17 -15.09 -3.22 -29.64
N VAL A 18 -15.88 -3.51 -28.60
CA VAL A 18 -17.24 -4.05 -28.66
C VAL A 18 -18.17 -3.13 -27.87
N SER A 19 -19.45 -3.06 -28.24
CA SER A 19 -20.44 -2.25 -27.51
C SER A 19 -20.55 -2.73 -26.07
N ARG A 20 -20.25 -1.85 -25.11
CA ARG A 20 -20.38 -2.11 -23.68
C ARG A 20 -21.86 -2.24 -23.33
N SER A 21 -22.26 -3.35 -22.71
CA SER A 21 -23.66 -3.56 -22.30
C SER A 21 -24.08 -2.43 -21.36
N GLU A 22 -25.20 -1.78 -21.66
CA GLU A 22 -25.73 -0.67 -20.85
C GLU A 22 -26.23 -1.13 -19.48
N ASP A 23 -26.30 -2.44 -19.25
CA ASP A 23 -26.60 -3.10 -17.97
C ASP A 23 -25.43 -3.04 -16.97
N LEU A 24 -24.57 -2.01 -17.01
CA LEU A 24 -23.72 -1.72 -15.87
C LEU A 24 -24.56 -1.05 -14.77
N HIS A 25 -25.63 -1.74 -14.35
CA HIS A 25 -26.30 -1.49 -13.08
C HIS A 25 -25.28 -1.85 -12.00
N LEU A 26 -24.51 -0.85 -11.59
CA LEU A 26 -23.80 -0.89 -10.32
C LEU A 26 -24.91 -1.16 -9.29
N LEU A 27 -24.99 -2.41 -8.82
CA LEU A 27 -26.06 -2.96 -7.99
C LEU A 27 -25.99 -2.32 -6.59
N VAL A 28 -26.24 -1.02 -6.52
CA VAL A 28 -26.54 -0.31 -5.29
C VAL A 28 -28.02 -0.02 -5.37
N GLU A 29 -28.79 -0.90 -4.77
CA GLU A 29 -30.23 -0.80 -4.71
C GLU A 29 -30.59 0.35 -3.77
N TYR A 30 -30.66 1.55 -4.33
CA TYR A 30 -31.21 2.70 -3.61
C TYR A 30 -32.72 2.59 -3.64
N PHE A 31 -33.35 2.49 -2.46
CA PHE A 31 -34.81 2.47 -2.28
C PHE A 31 -35.46 3.86 -2.55
N VAL A 32 -35.01 4.57 -3.58
CA VAL A 32 -35.42 5.94 -3.93
C VAL A 32 -35.68 6.00 -5.43
N ASP A 33 -36.68 6.78 -5.86
CA ASP A 33 -37.08 6.91 -7.26
C ASP A 33 -35.91 7.42 -8.14
N GLN A 34 -35.32 6.50 -8.90
CA GLN A 34 -34.14 6.75 -9.73
C GLN A 34 -34.41 7.81 -10.81
N SER A 35 -35.66 7.96 -11.25
CA SER A 35 -36.03 8.94 -12.28
C SER A 35 -35.91 10.39 -11.80
N LYS A 36 -36.14 10.63 -10.51
CA LYS A 36 -36.13 11.97 -9.89
C LYS A 36 -34.76 12.36 -9.33
N TYR A 37 -33.95 11.37 -8.92
CA TYR A 37 -32.70 11.61 -8.19
C TYR A 37 -31.42 11.14 -8.91
N CYS A 38 -31.52 10.76 -10.19
CA CYS A 38 -30.40 10.26 -10.99
C CYS A 38 -29.11 11.09 -10.86
N TYR A 39 -29.19 12.43 -10.96
CA TYR A 39 -28.01 13.30 -10.87
C TYR A 39 -27.32 13.24 -9.50
N VAL A 40 -28.11 13.22 -8.42
CA VAL A 40 -27.60 13.12 -7.05
C VAL A 40 -26.94 11.75 -6.82
N LEU A 41 -27.53 10.69 -7.38
CA LEU A 41 -26.98 9.33 -7.28
C LEU A 41 -25.61 9.21 -7.96
N ILE A 42 -25.50 9.76 -9.17
CA ILE A 42 -24.25 9.79 -9.93
C ILE A 42 -23.19 10.60 -9.18
N LEU A 43 -23.55 11.79 -8.69
CA LEU A 43 -22.65 12.62 -7.89
C LEU A 43 -22.15 11.87 -6.65
N HIS A 44 -23.05 11.24 -5.90
CA HIS A 44 -22.71 10.45 -4.72
C HIS A 44 -21.77 9.29 -5.07
N LEU A 45 -22.05 8.56 -6.16
CA LEU A 45 -21.22 7.45 -6.62
C LEU A 45 -19.81 7.94 -7.02
N THR A 46 -19.71 9.03 -7.78
CA THR A 46 -18.43 9.62 -8.16
C THR A 46 -17.62 10.05 -6.94
N ILE A 47 -18.24 10.75 -5.99
CA ILE A 47 -17.58 11.17 -4.74
C ILE A 47 -17.12 9.94 -3.95
N SER A 48 -17.98 8.92 -3.82
CA SER A 48 -17.66 7.68 -3.10
C SER A 48 -16.47 6.95 -3.73
N ILE A 49 -16.43 6.85 -5.06
CA ILE A 49 -15.30 6.26 -5.79
C ILE A 49 -14.03 7.09 -5.57
N CYS A 50 -14.10 8.41 -5.70
CA CYS A 50 -12.95 9.28 -5.46
C CYS A 50 -12.40 9.12 -4.04
N LEU A 51 -13.27 9.07 -3.03
CA LEU A 51 -12.87 8.84 -1.62
C LEU A 51 -12.29 7.44 -1.42
N GLY A 52 -12.87 6.41 -2.05
CA GLY A 52 -12.32 5.05 -2.01
C GLY A 52 -10.92 4.98 -2.61
N MET A 53 -10.71 5.61 -3.76
CA MET A 53 -9.40 5.64 -4.40
C MET A 53 -8.37 6.41 -3.57
N THR A 54 -8.72 7.58 -3.02
CA THR A 54 -7.79 8.38 -2.21
C THR A 54 -7.42 7.67 -0.92
N THR A 55 -8.35 6.97 -0.27
CA THR A 55 -8.06 6.18 0.93
C THR A 55 -7.11 5.03 0.65
N VAL A 56 -7.32 4.27 -0.44
CA VAL A 56 -6.40 3.19 -0.86
C VAL A 56 -5.00 3.74 -1.16
N ILE A 57 -4.90 4.84 -1.91
CA ILE A 57 -3.63 5.49 -2.21
C ILE A 57 -2.95 5.96 -0.92
N SER A 58 -3.70 6.59 0.00
CA SER A 58 -3.17 7.11 1.27
C SER A 58 -2.61 5.99 2.14
N ILE A 59 -3.30 4.85 2.24
CA ILE A 59 -2.82 3.67 2.97
C ILE A 59 -1.52 3.15 2.33
N GLY A 60 -1.50 3.00 1.00
CA GLY A 60 -0.31 2.53 0.27
C GLY A 60 0.91 3.43 0.47
N VAL A 61 0.74 4.76 0.38
CA VAL A 61 1.81 5.74 0.63
C VAL A 61 2.30 5.68 2.08
N THR A 62 1.39 5.51 3.04
CA THR A 62 1.74 5.41 4.46
C THR A 62 2.57 4.16 4.75
N LEU A 63 2.14 3.00 4.25
CA LEU A 63 2.88 1.74 4.37
C LEU A 63 4.27 1.84 3.70
N TYR A 64 4.34 2.44 2.51
CA TYR A 64 5.61 2.69 1.84
C TYR A 64 6.54 3.59 2.68
N GLY A 65 5.99 4.64 3.30
CA GLY A 65 6.72 5.50 4.22
C GLY A 65 7.26 4.74 5.44
N TYR A 66 6.46 3.87 6.05
CA TYR A 66 6.92 3.01 7.16
C TYR A 66 8.02 2.04 6.72
N ALA A 67 7.92 1.45 5.54
CA ALA A 67 8.95 0.57 4.99
C ALA A 67 10.27 1.33 4.77
N LEU A 68 10.22 2.53 4.18
CA LEU A 68 11.40 3.38 4.02
C LEU A 68 12.03 3.77 5.37
N HIS A 69 11.21 4.14 6.35
CA HIS A 69 11.68 4.49 7.69
C HIS A 69 12.37 3.30 8.37
N ALA A 70 11.78 2.10 8.29
CA ALA A 70 12.39 0.88 8.81
C ALA A 70 13.74 0.58 8.11
N CYS A 71 13.79 0.68 6.78
CA CYS A 71 15.03 0.53 6.00
C CYS A 71 16.11 1.54 6.40
N ALA A 72 15.73 2.81 6.60
CA ALA A 72 16.64 3.85 7.06
C ALA A 72 17.20 3.55 8.45
N LEU A 73 16.35 3.10 9.39
CA LEU A 73 16.76 2.68 10.72
C LEU A 73 17.73 1.48 10.66
N PHE A 74 17.47 0.49 9.81
CA PHE A 74 18.41 -0.63 9.61
C PHE A 74 19.74 -0.17 9.05
N LYS A 75 19.74 0.76 8.10
CA LYS A 75 20.97 1.31 7.53
C LYS A 75 21.79 2.04 8.59
N VAL A 76 21.14 2.85 9.44
CA VAL A 76 21.80 3.55 10.56
C VAL A 76 22.31 2.54 11.60
N ALA A 77 21.50 1.56 11.97
CA ALA A 77 21.90 0.50 12.90
C ALA A 77 23.11 -0.27 12.38
N ASN A 78 23.10 -0.67 11.10
CA ASN A 78 24.21 -1.38 10.46
C ASN A 78 25.48 -0.52 10.42
N TYR A 79 25.38 0.76 10.06
CA TYR A 79 26.53 1.68 10.06
C TYR A 79 27.14 1.83 11.46
N ARG A 80 26.31 2.00 12.50
CA ARG A 80 26.80 2.06 13.89
C ARG A 80 27.43 0.73 14.30
N MET A 81 26.82 -0.37 13.88
CA MET A 81 27.29 -1.72 14.15
C MET A 81 28.65 -1.98 13.51
N GLU A 82 28.87 -1.51 12.28
CA GLU A 82 30.13 -1.59 11.53
C GLU A 82 31.23 -0.75 12.20
N ILE A 83 30.93 0.46 12.68
CA ILE A 83 31.90 1.30 13.41
C ILE A 83 32.31 0.64 14.73
N THR A 84 31.35 0.18 15.51
CA THR A 84 31.60 -0.52 16.77
C THR A 84 32.35 -1.82 16.51
N MET A 85 31.96 -2.60 15.49
CA MET A 85 32.70 -3.78 15.07
C MET A 85 34.12 -3.43 14.63
N GLY A 86 34.34 -2.48 13.72
CA GLY A 86 35.69 -2.13 13.27
C GLY A 86 36.65 -1.82 14.43
N LYS A 87 36.16 -1.14 15.47
CA LYS A 87 36.95 -0.82 16.68
C LYS A 87 37.08 -1.99 17.67
N ASP A 88 36.03 -2.76 17.89
CA ASP A 88 36.01 -3.85 18.88
C ASP A 88 36.52 -5.19 18.31
N VAL A 89 36.22 -5.50 17.06
CA VAL A 89 36.65 -6.71 16.34
C VAL A 89 38.15 -6.72 16.07
N LEU A 90 38.80 -5.55 15.99
CA LEU A 90 40.26 -5.43 16.04
C LEU A 90 40.84 -5.76 17.44
N ARG A 91 40.01 -5.75 18.49
CA ARG A 91 40.39 -6.02 19.88
C ARG A 91 39.94 -7.39 20.40
N ILE A 92 39.00 -8.06 19.73
CA ILE A 92 38.43 -9.36 20.14
C ILE A 92 39.22 -10.52 19.51
N PRO A 93 39.63 -11.55 20.28
CA PRO A 93 40.30 -12.73 19.74
C PRO A 93 39.41 -13.52 18.76
N ASN A 94 40.03 -14.15 17.76
CA ASN A 94 39.38 -14.68 16.55
C ASN A 94 38.17 -15.62 16.81
N GLN A 95 38.14 -16.30 17.96
CA GLN A 95 37.15 -17.32 18.31
C GLN A 95 35.79 -16.74 18.77
N GLU A 96 35.73 -15.52 19.31
CA GLU A 96 34.47 -14.89 19.76
C GLU A 96 33.78 -14.07 18.65
N ARG A 97 34.53 -13.73 17.59
CA ARG A 97 34.06 -12.92 16.47
C ARG A 97 32.89 -13.58 15.74
N GLU A 98 32.96 -14.90 15.55
CA GLU A 98 31.97 -15.68 14.81
C GLU A 98 30.63 -15.73 15.56
N HIS A 99 30.68 -15.89 16.89
CA HIS A 99 29.50 -15.87 17.76
C HIS A 99 28.76 -14.53 17.73
N VAL A 100 29.51 -13.42 17.75
CA VAL A 100 28.94 -12.07 17.69
C VAL A 100 28.29 -11.80 16.32
N ILE A 101 28.89 -12.26 15.23
CA ILE A 101 28.32 -12.13 13.88
C ILE A 101 27.04 -12.96 13.76
N HIS A 102 27.05 -14.20 14.25
CA HIS A 102 25.89 -15.10 14.22
C HIS A 102 24.70 -14.51 15.01
N GLY A 103 24.92 -14.02 16.23
CA GLY A 103 23.84 -13.42 17.04
C GLY A 103 23.20 -12.20 16.37
N ARG A 104 23.98 -11.44 15.60
CA ARG A 104 23.50 -10.25 14.89
C ARG A 104 22.75 -10.61 13.60
N LEU A 105 23.15 -11.67 12.90
CA LEU A 105 22.42 -12.21 11.76
C LEU A 105 21.01 -12.68 12.19
N VAL A 106 20.94 -13.40 13.32
CA VAL A 106 19.66 -13.83 13.91
C VAL A 106 18.78 -12.63 14.25
N CYS A 107 19.35 -11.58 14.88
CA CYS A 107 18.60 -10.37 15.21
C CYS A 107 18.07 -9.66 13.94
N ALA A 108 18.88 -9.56 12.89
CA ALA A 108 18.46 -8.97 11.61
C ALA A 108 17.29 -9.75 10.99
N VAL A 109 17.40 -11.08 10.91
CA VAL A 109 16.33 -11.97 10.42
C VAL A 109 15.06 -11.82 11.25
N ASP A 110 15.19 -11.74 12.57
CA ASP A 110 14.06 -11.66 13.49
C ASP A 110 13.36 -10.31 13.43
N VAL A 111 14.09 -9.21 13.23
CA VAL A 111 13.47 -7.91 12.97
C VAL A 111 12.83 -7.86 11.58
N HIS A 112 13.45 -8.46 10.55
CA HIS A 112 12.82 -8.59 9.23
C HIS A 112 11.51 -9.39 9.29
N ARG A 113 11.51 -10.50 10.06
CA ARG A 113 10.33 -11.33 10.31
C ARG A 113 9.25 -10.56 11.07
N ARG A 114 9.62 -9.76 12.07
CA ARG A 114 8.67 -8.90 12.79
C ARG A 114 8.09 -7.81 11.91
N ALA A 115 8.90 -7.17 11.07
CA ALA A 115 8.41 -6.15 10.14
C ALA A 115 7.36 -6.71 9.16
N LEU A 116 7.54 -7.96 8.71
CA LEU A 116 6.54 -8.68 7.90
C LEU A 116 5.24 -9.01 8.64
N LEU A 117 5.20 -8.93 9.97
CA LEU A 117 3.97 -9.14 10.76
C LEU A 117 3.16 -7.84 10.96
N PHE A 118 3.74 -6.68 10.64
CA PHE A 118 3.10 -5.36 10.73
C PHE A 118 2.78 -4.74 9.36
N VAL A 119 2.93 -5.54 8.29
CA VAL A 119 2.37 -5.31 6.95
C VAL A 119 1.13 -6.18 6.83
#